data_AF-A0A6B2FVY3-F1
#
_entry.id   AF-A0A6B2FVY3-F1
#
_cell.length_a   1.000
_cell.length_b   1.000
_cell.length_c   1.000
_cell.angle_alpha   90.00
_cell.angle_beta   90.00
_cell.angle_gamma   90.00
#
_symmetry.space_group_name_H-M   'P 1'
#
loop_
_entity.id
_entity.type
_entity.pdbx_description
1 polymer ?
#
loop_
_entity_poly.entity_id
_entity_poly.type
_entity_poly.pdbx_seq_one_letter_code
_entity_poly.pdbx_strand_id
1 'polypeptide(L)'
;MDNKLEEIHFLKSKIKWEDLPSKIKMNFNCEEEKWKEFVMNYSVSYQLTYKGNLVNYYVPKEETYYRNLVTHSCSNLLLYPYHLQSKIVRLFNITPFTYYCDLLEDQLFKEKSYDAIPNFTAIDCLQLLDIGRNQYIDLMTKHRSNKPWSLKKKSVRHMLPKTAKIWESWEQWWIAKVGSVLVSDFEECTPVEKKIIDELIDKNGVICGQFDKKKILDLFSKNLIIFDVPISDEDQFIIPKLKNFVMNRVQGDYMESLLYKIFVSLDENTLLPDVIKPASF
;
A
#
# COMPACT_ATOMS: atom_id res chain seq x y z
N MET A 1 -11.36 27.45 6.31
CA MET A 1 -11.38 26.24 5.48
C MET A 1 -10.75 26.53 4.11
N ASP A 2 -10.95 27.75 3.58
CA ASP A 2 -10.47 28.21 2.26
C ASP A 2 -8.94 28.23 2.08
N ASN A 3 -8.17 28.67 3.08
CA ASN A 3 -6.70 28.76 2.95
C ASN A 3 -6.03 27.40 2.67
N LYS A 4 -6.53 26.32 3.28
CA LYS A 4 -5.98 24.96 3.09
C LYS A 4 -6.25 24.43 1.68
N LEU A 5 -7.37 24.82 1.07
CA LEU A 5 -7.68 24.47 -0.33
C LEU A 5 -6.78 25.24 -1.30
N GLU A 6 -6.53 26.53 -1.05
CA GLU A 6 -5.57 27.33 -1.83
C GLU A 6 -4.16 26.72 -1.76
N GLU A 7 -3.66 26.37 -0.56
CA GLU A 7 -2.33 25.74 -0.38
C GLU A 7 -2.18 24.44 -1.18
N ILE A 8 -3.20 23.58 -1.14
CA ILE A 8 -3.23 22.32 -1.91
C ILE A 8 -3.26 22.61 -3.41
N HIS A 9 -4.01 23.62 -3.86
CA HIS A 9 -4.04 24.03 -5.26
C HIS A 9 -2.65 24.44 -5.76
N PHE A 10 -1.91 25.25 -5.00
CA PHE A 10 -0.53 25.64 -5.37
C PHE A 10 0.43 24.45 -5.39
N LEU A 11 0.30 23.52 -4.43
CA LEU A 11 1.08 22.28 -4.39
C LEU A 11 0.82 21.41 -5.63
N LYS A 12 -0.46 21.16 -5.96
CA LYS A 12 -0.85 20.36 -7.13
C LYS A 12 -0.46 21.02 -8.45
N SER A 13 -0.48 22.35 -8.49
CA SER A 13 0.03 23.16 -9.60
C SER A 13 1.56 23.21 -9.66
N LYS A 14 2.26 22.56 -8.71
CA LYS A 14 3.72 22.44 -8.64
C LYS A 14 4.43 23.79 -8.53
N ILE A 15 3.80 24.76 -7.89
CA ILE A 15 4.36 26.08 -7.67
C ILE A 15 5.40 26.00 -6.55
N LYS A 16 6.62 26.48 -6.83
CA LYS A 16 7.72 26.50 -5.89
C LYS A 16 7.59 27.68 -4.92
N TRP A 17 8.30 27.59 -3.81
CA TRP A 17 8.33 28.60 -2.77
C TRP A 17 8.60 30.00 -3.33
N GLU A 18 9.58 30.15 -4.21
CA GLU A 18 9.99 31.42 -4.79
C GLU A 18 8.81 32.12 -5.49
N ASP A 19 7.99 31.34 -6.18
CA ASP A 19 6.86 31.78 -7.00
C ASP A 19 5.52 31.83 -6.25
N LEU A 20 5.49 31.45 -4.96
CA LEU A 20 4.25 31.51 -4.18
C LEU A 20 3.80 32.97 -3.93
N PRO A 21 2.49 33.27 -4.01
CA PRO A 21 1.95 34.56 -3.62
C PRO A 21 2.26 34.89 -2.16
N SER A 22 2.50 36.17 -1.85
CA SER A 22 2.81 36.63 -0.49
C SER A 22 1.77 36.21 0.54
N LYS A 23 0.48 36.20 0.16
CA LYS A 23 -0.62 35.71 1.02
C LYS A 23 -0.41 34.26 1.44
N ILE A 24 0.03 33.39 0.53
CA ILE A 24 0.28 31.97 0.82
C ILE A 24 1.55 31.83 1.65
N LYS A 25 2.62 32.57 1.33
CA LYS A 25 3.85 32.60 2.14
C LYS A 25 3.55 32.96 3.60
N MET A 26 2.65 33.92 3.84
CA MET A 26 2.23 34.30 5.19
C MET A 26 1.60 33.15 5.98
N ASN A 27 0.86 32.23 5.35
CA ASN A 27 0.31 31.05 6.03
C ASN A 27 1.40 30.11 6.57
N PHE A 28 2.59 30.15 5.94
CA PHE A 28 3.78 29.42 6.37
C PHE A 28 4.76 30.29 7.15
N ASN A 29 4.31 31.40 7.74
CA ASN A 29 5.13 32.39 8.46
C ASN A 29 6.30 32.95 7.62
N CYS A 30 6.17 32.96 6.30
CA CYS A 30 7.24 33.29 5.37
C CYS A 30 8.50 32.42 5.53
N GLU A 31 8.35 31.19 6.06
CA GLU A 31 9.43 30.21 6.21
C GLU A 31 9.30 29.11 5.14
N GLU A 32 10.30 29.02 4.26
CA GLU A 32 10.33 28.02 3.19
C GLU A 32 10.28 26.58 3.72
N GLU A 33 10.94 26.32 4.86
CA GLU A 33 10.97 24.98 5.46
C GLU A 33 9.59 24.48 5.86
N LYS A 34 8.66 25.37 6.28
CA LYS A 34 7.27 25.00 6.58
C LYS A 34 6.50 24.60 5.33
N TRP A 35 6.78 25.25 4.19
CA TRP A 35 6.22 24.83 2.90
C TRP A 35 6.78 23.47 2.46
N LYS A 36 8.09 23.25 2.62
CA LYS A 36 8.71 21.95 2.33
C LYS A 36 8.10 20.83 3.16
N GLU A 37 7.93 21.06 4.46
CA GLU A 37 7.30 20.12 5.38
C GLU A 37 5.84 19.84 4.96
N PHE A 38 5.08 20.88 4.61
CA PHE A 38 3.72 20.73 4.10
C PHE A 38 3.67 19.89 2.82
N VAL A 39 4.54 20.17 1.84
CA VAL A 39 4.61 19.42 0.58
C VAL A 39 4.97 17.95 0.84
N MET A 40 5.93 17.70 1.71
CA MET A 40 6.36 16.37 2.11
C MET A 40 5.20 15.59 2.77
N ASN A 41 4.60 16.16 3.81
CA ASN A 41 3.50 15.54 4.56
C ASN A 41 2.30 15.25 3.66
N TYR A 42 1.89 16.22 2.85
CA TYR A 42 0.83 16.01 1.87
C TYR A 42 1.18 14.87 0.91
N SER A 43 2.39 14.86 0.37
CA SER A 43 2.78 13.86 -0.63
C SER A 43 2.83 12.44 -0.08
N VAL A 44 3.16 12.22 1.20
CA VAL A 44 3.14 10.87 1.80
C VAL A 44 1.75 10.45 2.25
N SER A 45 0.96 11.37 2.80
CA SER A 45 -0.42 11.06 3.21
C SER A 45 -1.31 10.73 2.02
N TYR A 46 -1.00 11.29 0.84
CA TYR A 46 -1.70 11.00 -0.41
C TYR A 46 -0.99 9.96 -1.29
N GLN A 47 0.12 9.37 -0.80
CA GLN A 47 0.91 8.35 -1.50
C GLN A 47 1.28 8.72 -2.95
N LEU A 48 1.70 9.98 -3.16
CA LEU A 48 2.00 10.50 -4.49
C LEU A 48 3.25 9.84 -5.10
N THR A 49 3.36 9.88 -6.43
CA THR A 49 4.61 9.51 -7.10
C THR A 49 5.69 10.56 -6.82
N TYR A 50 6.94 10.12 -6.63
CA TYR A 50 8.06 11.04 -6.49
C TYR A 50 8.24 11.89 -7.75
N LYS A 51 8.43 11.24 -8.91
CA LYS A 51 8.54 11.92 -10.20
C LYS A 51 7.18 12.49 -10.62
N GLY A 52 7.20 13.73 -11.11
CA GLY A 52 6.01 14.43 -11.58
C GLY A 52 5.30 15.27 -10.53
N ASN A 53 5.68 15.19 -9.25
CA ASN A 53 5.12 15.99 -8.16
C ASN A 53 6.16 16.96 -7.57
N LEU A 54 5.68 17.99 -6.88
CA LEU A 54 6.52 19.05 -6.30
C LEU A 54 7.54 18.51 -5.28
N VAL A 55 7.23 17.42 -4.59
CA VAL A 55 8.13 16.77 -3.62
C VAL A 55 9.48 16.37 -4.22
N ASN A 56 9.55 16.10 -5.53
CA ASN A 56 10.79 15.81 -6.25
C ASN A 56 11.82 16.94 -6.12
N TYR A 57 11.36 18.19 -6.05
CA TYR A 57 12.23 19.35 -5.95
C TYR A 57 12.80 19.53 -4.53
N TYR A 58 12.06 19.12 -3.52
CA TYR A 58 12.41 19.35 -2.11
C TYR A 58 13.07 18.16 -1.43
N VAL A 59 12.89 16.94 -1.94
CA VAL A 59 13.53 15.74 -1.41
C VAL A 59 14.52 15.23 -2.46
N PRO A 60 15.84 15.43 -2.30
CA PRO A 60 16.80 15.14 -3.38
C PRO A 60 16.89 13.67 -3.79
N LYS A 61 16.56 12.75 -2.86
CA LYS A 61 16.71 11.30 -3.06
C LYS A 61 15.34 10.62 -3.11
N GLU A 62 15.03 10.04 -4.26
CA GLU A 62 13.80 9.25 -4.50
C GLU A 62 13.63 8.13 -3.46
N GLU A 63 14.73 7.46 -3.10
CA GLU A 63 14.73 6.41 -2.08
C GLU A 63 14.31 6.95 -0.70
N THR A 64 14.83 8.10 -0.28
CA THR A 64 14.46 8.72 1.01
C THR A 64 12.97 9.05 1.05
N TYR A 65 12.42 9.58 -0.05
CA TYR A 65 10.99 9.86 -0.15
C TYR A 65 10.15 8.59 0.00
N TYR A 66 10.44 7.54 -0.78
CA TYR A 66 9.63 6.32 -0.72
C TYR A 66 9.78 5.56 0.60
N ARG A 67 10.94 5.64 1.25
CA ARG A 67 11.12 5.12 2.61
C ARG A 67 10.19 5.82 3.60
N ASN A 68 10.17 7.16 3.56
CA ASN A 68 9.26 7.95 4.40
C ASN A 68 7.79 7.66 4.07
N LEU A 69 7.44 7.47 2.79
CA LEU A 69 6.09 7.13 2.35
C LEU A 69 5.63 5.79 2.95
N VAL A 70 6.45 4.75 2.87
CA VAL A 70 6.09 3.42 3.40
C VAL A 70 6.00 3.46 4.93
N THR A 71 6.95 4.11 5.61
CA THR A 71 6.92 4.27 7.07
C THR A 71 5.69 5.06 7.53
N HIS A 72 5.36 6.16 6.85
CA HIS A 72 4.17 6.96 7.13
C HIS A 72 2.89 6.14 6.89
N SER A 73 2.81 5.42 5.76
CA SER A 73 1.64 4.62 5.41
C SER A 73 1.39 3.54 6.46
N CYS A 74 2.42 2.78 6.85
CA CYS A 74 2.31 1.72 7.83
C CYS A 74 1.90 2.28 9.22
N SER A 75 2.55 3.37 9.65
CA SER A 75 2.28 3.99 10.97
C SER A 75 0.88 4.59 11.10
N ASN A 76 0.26 4.97 9.97
CA ASN A 76 -1.07 5.56 9.91
C ASN A 76 -2.14 4.59 9.36
N LEU A 77 -1.81 3.29 9.26
CA LEU A 77 -2.73 2.23 8.84
C LEU A 77 -3.29 2.41 7.42
N LEU A 78 -2.57 3.13 6.57
CA LEU A 78 -2.96 3.34 5.18
C LEU A 78 -2.86 2.04 4.39
N LEU A 79 -3.69 1.93 3.36
CA LEU A 79 -3.62 0.84 2.39
C LEU A 79 -2.20 0.79 1.78
N TYR A 80 -1.71 -0.41 1.48
CA TYR A 80 -0.45 -0.56 0.76
C TYR A 80 -0.54 0.18 -0.60
N PRO A 81 0.46 1.02 -0.95
CA PRO A 81 0.43 1.80 -2.19
C PRO A 81 0.72 0.91 -3.42
N TYR A 82 -0.29 0.15 -3.86
CA TYR A 82 -0.17 -0.81 -4.97
C TYR A 82 0.36 -0.18 -6.27
N HIS A 83 -0.04 1.06 -6.59
CA HIS A 83 0.47 1.82 -7.75
C HIS A 83 1.97 2.12 -7.68
N LEU A 84 2.59 2.03 -6.49
CA LEU A 84 4.02 2.24 -6.26
C LEU A 84 4.76 0.92 -5.99
N GLN A 85 4.08 -0.23 -6.03
CA GLN A 85 4.61 -1.51 -5.56
C GLN A 85 5.94 -1.89 -6.24
N SER A 86 6.03 -1.69 -7.56
CA SER A 86 7.23 -2.05 -8.34
C SER A 86 8.46 -1.28 -7.84
N LYS A 87 8.28 -0.04 -7.37
CA LYS A 87 9.39 0.76 -6.81
C LYS A 87 9.71 0.35 -5.38
N ILE A 88 8.69 0.12 -4.56
CA ILE A 88 8.84 -0.20 -3.14
C ILE A 88 9.51 -1.56 -2.96
N VAL A 89 9.06 -2.57 -3.70
CA VAL A 89 9.66 -3.91 -3.69
C VAL A 89 11.12 -3.83 -4.16
N ARG A 90 11.38 -3.16 -5.29
CA ARG A 90 12.75 -3.04 -5.82
C ARG A 90 13.72 -2.32 -4.88
N LEU A 91 13.27 -1.26 -4.20
CA LEU A 91 14.14 -0.45 -3.35
C LEU A 91 14.30 -1.00 -1.93
N PHE A 92 13.27 -1.64 -1.39
CA PHE A 92 13.21 -1.98 0.04
C PHE A 92 12.87 -3.43 0.32
N ASN A 93 12.58 -4.23 -0.70
CA ASN A 93 12.16 -5.62 -0.55
C ASN A 93 10.86 -5.78 0.26
N ILE A 94 10.01 -4.75 0.25
CA ILE A 94 8.74 -4.73 0.98
C ILE A 94 7.63 -5.10 0.00
N THR A 95 7.03 -6.28 0.17
CA THR A 95 5.84 -6.73 -0.55
C THR A 95 4.57 -6.33 0.23
N PRO A 96 3.37 -6.40 -0.39
CA PRO A 96 2.12 -6.20 0.34
C PRO A 96 2.03 -7.10 1.59
N PHE A 97 2.41 -8.37 1.47
CA PHE A 97 2.41 -9.31 2.60
C PHE A 97 3.30 -8.84 3.76
N THR A 98 4.56 -8.48 3.49
CA THR A 98 5.47 -8.02 4.54
C THR A 98 5.00 -6.72 5.15
N TYR A 99 4.46 -5.80 4.33
CA TYR A 99 3.89 -4.54 4.80
C TYR A 99 2.76 -4.75 5.81
N TYR A 100 1.78 -5.61 5.49
CA TYR A 100 0.66 -5.87 6.40
C TYR A 100 1.06 -6.67 7.63
N CYS A 101 2.09 -7.51 7.52
CA CYS A 101 2.66 -8.15 8.70
C CYS A 101 3.27 -7.13 9.65
N ASP A 102 4.07 -6.19 9.14
CA ASP A 102 4.71 -5.15 9.95
C ASP A 102 3.65 -4.22 10.59
N LEU A 103 2.60 -3.89 9.82
CA LEU A 103 1.45 -3.12 10.31
C LEU A 103 0.75 -3.83 11.47
N LEU A 104 0.37 -5.10 11.32
CA LEU A 104 -0.29 -5.85 12.39
C LEU A 104 0.62 -6.12 13.58
N GLU A 105 1.92 -6.35 13.35
CA GLU A 105 2.90 -6.49 14.43
C GLU A 105 2.97 -5.22 15.29
N ASP A 106 3.04 -4.05 14.66
CA ASP A 106 3.04 -2.76 15.35
C ASP A 106 1.73 -2.53 16.13
N GLN A 107 0.57 -2.85 15.54
CA GLN A 107 -0.73 -2.73 16.23
C GLN A 107 -0.87 -3.68 17.42
N LEU A 108 -0.44 -4.93 17.27
CA LEU A 108 -0.40 -5.91 18.37
C LEU A 108 0.54 -5.42 19.48
N PHE A 109 1.74 -4.96 19.11
CA PHE A 109 2.71 -4.46 20.08
C PHE A 109 2.19 -3.24 20.86
N LYS A 110 1.46 -2.33 20.18
CA LYS A 110 0.81 -1.16 20.78
C LYS A 110 -0.53 -1.48 21.47
N GLU A 111 -0.97 -2.73 21.44
CA GLU A 111 -2.26 -3.21 21.91
C GLU A 111 -3.47 -2.40 21.42
N LYS A 112 -3.43 -1.98 20.14
CA LYS A 112 -4.54 -1.26 19.53
C LYS A 112 -5.66 -2.23 19.15
N SER A 113 -6.91 -1.75 19.23
CA SER A 113 -8.06 -2.52 18.75
C SER A 113 -7.97 -2.72 17.24
N TYR A 114 -8.38 -3.90 16.77
CA TYR A 114 -8.56 -4.17 15.34
C TYR A 114 -9.50 -3.14 14.67
N ASP A 115 -10.45 -2.60 15.44
CA ASP A 115 -11.40 -1.57 14.96
C ASP A 115 -10.75 -0.25 14.56
N ALA A 116 -9.47 -0.03 14.90
CA ALA A 116 -8.73 1.15 14.47
C ALA A 116 -8.21 1.04 13.03
N ILE A 117 -8.18 -0.18 12.45
CA ILE A 117 -7.68 -0.43 11.10
C ILE A 117 -8.76 0.00 10.09
N PRO A 118 -8.45 0.83 9.08
CA PRO A 118 -9.38 1.15 7.99
C PRO A 118 -9.87 -0.11 7.27
N ASN A 119 -11.04 -0.04 6.64
CA ASN A 119 -11.72 -1.22 6.10
C ASN A 119 -10.97 -1.86 4.95
N PHE A 120 -10.46 -1.07 4.00
CA PHE A 120 -9.73 -1.64 2.87
C PHE A 120 -8.39 -2.22 3.33
N THR A 121 -7.71 -1.58 4.28
CA THR A 121 -6.52 -2.12 4.95
C THR A 121 -6.83 -3.43 5.68
N ALA A 122 -7.96 -3.52 6.38
CA ALA A 122 -8.39 -4.70 7.10
C ALA A 122 -8.80 -5.86 6.17
N ILE A 123 -9.39 -5.53 5.02
CA ILE A 123 -9.68 -6.52 3.96
C ILE A 123 -8.38 -7.11 3.43
N ASP A 124 -7.35 -6.31 3.17
CA ASP A 124 -6.07 -6.82 2.72
C ASP A 124 -5.37 -7.68 3.78
N CYS A 125 -5.46 -7.30 5.06
CA CYS A 125 -4.98 -8.14 6.17
C CYS A 125 -5.68 -9.51 6.17
N LEU A 126 -7.00 -9.54 5.94
CA LEU A 126 -7.75 -10.79 5.84
C LEU A 126 -7.35 -11.59 4.59
N GLN A 127 -7.20 -10.96 3.43
CA GLN A 127 -6.88 -11.63 2.18
C GLN A 127 -5.45 -12.19 2.15
N LEU A 128 -4.47 -11.45 2.65
CA LEU A 128 -3.06 -11.83 2.57
C LEU A 128 -2.58 -12.62 3.80
N LEU A 129 -3.14 -12.35 4.98
CA LEU A 129 -2.66 -12.93 6.25
C LEU A 129 -3.67 -13.90 6.87
N ASP A 130 -4.90 -13.97 6.37
CA ASP A 130 -6.00 -14.71 7.00
C ASP A 130 -6.32 -14.22 8.43
N ILE A 131 -6.00 -12.96 8.73
CA ILE A 131 -6.23 -12.35 10.04
C ILE A 131 -7.39 -11.35 9.90
N GLY A 132 -8.57 -11.82 10.30
CA GLY A 132 -9.71 -10.95 10.60
C GLY A 132 -9.74 -10.52 12.06
N ARG A 133 -10.84 -9.86 12.44
CA ARG A 133 -11.04 -9.35 13.81
C ARG A 133 -10.87 -10.42 14.89
N ASN A 134 -11.48 -11.58 14.71
CA ASN A 134 -11.47 -12.65 15.72
C ASN A 134 -10.06 -13.22 15.88
N GLN A 135 -9.39 -13.51 14.76
CA GLN A 135 -8.00 -13.98 14.76
C GLN A 135 -7.08 -12.96 15.43
N TYR A 136 -7.27 -11.66 15.16
CA TYR A 136 -6.51 -10.61 15.81
C TYR A 136 -6.74 -10.55 17.33
N ILE A 137 -7.99 -10.68 17.79
CA ILE A 137 -8.33 -10.71 19.23
C ILE A 137 -7.65 -11.91 19.91
N ASP A 138 -7.65 -13.07 19.25
CA ASP A 138 -6.98 -14.26 19.77
C ASP A 138 -5.45 -14.06 19.84
N LEU A 139 -4.85 -13.48 18.81
CA LEU A 139 -3.43 -13.11 18.81
C LEU A 139 -3.13 -12.12 19.94
N MET A 140 -4.00 -11.13 20.15
CA MET A 140 -3.81 -10.12 21.18
C MET A 140 -3.90 -10.72 22.59
N THR A 141 -4.83 -11.65 22.80
CA THR A 141 -4.97 -12.39 24.05
C THR A 141 -3.73 -13.23 24.32
N LYS A 142 -3.25 -14.00 23.33
CA LYS A 142 -2.01 -14.78 23.43
C LYS A 142 -0.80 -13.89 23.73
N HIS A 143 -0.71 -12.72 23.10
CA HIS A 143 0.38 -11.78 23.34
C HIS A 143 0.38 -11.28 24.80
N ARG A 144 -0.79 -10.89 25.32
CA ARG A 144 -0.95 -10.45 26.71
C ARG A 144 -0.62 -11.53 27.73
N SER A 145 -1.07 -12.77 27.49
CA SER A 145 -0.78 -13.91 28.37
C SER A 145 0.69 -14.31 28.37
N ASN A 146 1.39 -14.13 27.25
CA ASN A 146 2.81 -14.48 27.11
C ASN A 146 3.76 -13.32 27.38
N LYS A 147 3.30 -12.18 27.94
CA LYS A 147 4.16 -11.04 28.26
C LYS A 147 5.20 -11.45 29.30
N PRO A 148 6.50 -11.54 28.94
CA PRO A 148 7.51 -11.78 29.94
C PRO A 148 7.63 -10.55 30.83
N TRP A 149 7.93 -10.75 32.12
CA TRP A 149 8.19 -9.67 33.10
C TRP A 149 9.33 -8.72 32.67
N SER A 150 10.15 -9.10 31.69
CA SER A 150 11.23 -8.27 31.14
C SER A 150 10.73 -7.31 30.06
N LEU A 151 10.98 -6.00 30.27
CA LEU A 151 10.68 -4.86 29.38
C LEU A 151 11.34 -4.86 27.98
N LYS A 152 12.01 -5.94 27.55
CA LYS A 152 12.60 -5.99 26.20
C LYS A 152 11.49 -6.26 25.19
N LYS A 153 11.28 -5.32 24.25
CA LYS A 153 10.41 -5.50 23.07
C LYS A 153 10.81 -6.79 22.35
N LYS A 154 10.10 -7.89 22.58
CA LYS A 154 10.20 -9.06 21.71
C LYS A 154 9.24 -8.83 20.55
N SER A 155 9.77 -8.92 19.34
CA SER A 155 8.98 -8.92 18.10
C SER A 155 7.89 -9.99 18.20
N VAL A 156 6.67 -9.61 17.82
CA VAL A 156 5.51 -10.52 17.74
C VAL A 156 5.37 -11.12 16.34
N ARG A 157 6.31 -10.84 15.43
CA ARG A 157 6.36 -11.40 14.07
C ARG A 157 6.18 -12.91 14.01
N HIS A 158 6.73 -13.62 15.00
CA HIS A 158 6.62 -15.08 15.10
C HIS A 158 5.18 -15.59 15.32
N MET A 159 4.27 -14.73 15.77
CA MET A 159 2.84 -15.03 15.93
C MET A 159 2.05 -14.80 14.63
N LEU A 160 2.64 -14.11 13.65
CA LEU A 160 2.03 -13.82 12.36
C LEU A 160 2.40 -14.89 11.31
N PRO A 161 1.63 -15.00 10.22
CA PRO A 161 1.94 -15.92 9.12
C PRO A 161 3.34 -15.69 8.55
N LYS A 162 3.96 -16.77 8.10
CA LYS A 162 5.26 -16.76 7.39
C LYS A 162 5.10 -16.65 5.88
N THR A 163 3.99 -17.13 5.36
CA THR A 163 3.66 -17.16 3.93
C THR A 163 2.35 -16.43 3.70
N ALA A 164 2.23 -15.78 2.54
CA ALA A 164 0.98 -15.16 2.14
C ALA A 164 -0.09 -16.24 1.88
N LYS A 165 -1.33 -15.94 2.25
CA LYS A 165 -2.47 -16.75 1.84
C LYS A 165 -2.62 -16.64 0.33
N ILE A 166 -2.91 -17.78 -0.31
CA ILE A 166 -3.15 -17.85 -1.75
C ILE A 166 -4.39 -17.02 -2.07
N TRP A 167 -4.27 -16.11 -3.05
CA TRP A 167 -5.38 -15.28 -3.48
C TRP A 167 -6.39 -16.13 -4.27
N GLU A 168 -7.62 -16.25 -3.75
CA GLU A 168 -8.70 -16.95 -4.44
C GLU A 168 -9.11 -16.25 -5.74
N SER A 169 -8.99 -14.92 -5.78
CA SER A 169 -9.34 -14.05 -6.92
C SER A 169 -8.20 -13.84 -7.93
N TRP A 170 -7.22 -14.75 -8.00
CA TRP A 170 -6.17 -14.68 -9.01
C TRP A 170 -6.74 -14.81 -10.43
N GLU A 171 -6.26 -13.98 -11.34
CA GLU A 171 -6.64 -14.01 -12.75
C GLU A 171 -5.45 -14.27 -13.68
N GLN A 172 -5.69 -14.99 -14.78
CA GLN A 172 -4.65 -15.38 -15.74
C GLN A 172 -4.03 -14.19 -16.48
N TRP A 173 -4.75 -13.09 -16.63
CA TRP A 173 -4.30 -11.91 -17.37
C TRP A 173 -3.48 -10.94 -16.51
N TRP A 174 -3.38 -11.17 -15.20
CA TRP A 174 -2.52 -10.37 -14.32
C TRP A 174 -1.05 -10.53 -14.69
N ILE A 175 -0.24 -9.55 -14.31
CA ILE A 175 1.20 -9.55 -14.53
C ILE A 175 1.87 -9.98 -13.23
N ALA A 176 2.57 -11.10 -13.24
CA ALA A 176 3.51 -11.44 -12.17
C ALA A 176 4.77 -10.60 -12.35
N LYS A 177 5.30 -10.06 -11.26
CA LYS A 177 6.59 -9.35 -11.20
C LYS A 177 7.45 -9.90 -10.07
N VAL A 178 8.75 -9.67 -10.15
CA VAL A 178 9.69 -10.05 -9.09
C VAL A 178 9.28 -9.38 -7.78
N GLY A 179 9.16 -10.20 -6.74
CA GLY A 179 8.81 -9.80 -5.38
C GLY A 179 10.06 -9.69 -4.51
N SER A 180 9.98 -10.23 -3.30
CA SER A 180 11.10 -10.31 -2.38
C SER A 180 11.90 -11.58 -2.61
N VAL A 181 12.95 -11.49 -3.42
CA VAL A 181 13.84 -12.63 -3.71
C VAL A 181 15.21 -12.39 -3.07
N LEU A 182 15.48 -13.04 -1.94
CA LEU A 182 16.83 -13.12 -1.37
C LEU A 182 17.59 -14.31 -1.96
N VAL A 183 18.92 -14.31 -1.81
CA VAL A 183 19.79 -15.41 -2.29
C VAL A 183 19.37 -16.75 -1.67
N SER A 184 19.09 -16.76 -0.36
CA SER A 184 18.61 -17.96 0.34
C SER A 184 17.29 -18.48 -0.23
N ASP A 185 16.36 -17.57 -0.53
CA ASP A 185 15.05 -17.95 -1.05
C ASP A 185 15.17 -18.56 -2.46
N PHE A 186 16.08 -17.99 -3.27
CA PHE A 186 16.38 -18.52 -4.59
C PHE A 186 17.04 -19.90 -4.51
N GLU A 187 17.93 -20.14 -3.55
CA GLU A 187 18.56 -21.46 -3.36
C GLU A 187 17.54 -22.57 -3.08
N GLU A 188 16.52 -22.28 -2.27
CA GLU A 188 15.42 -23.18 -1.92
C GLU A 188 14.41 -23.42 -3.06
N CYS A 189 14.47 -22.64 -4.14
CA CYS A 189 13.56 -22.79 -5.28
C CYS A 189 13.87 -24.04 -6.13
N THR A 190 12.81 -24.66 -6.62
CA THR A 190 12.89 -25.73 -7.63
C THR A 190 13.43 -25.18 -8.96
N PRO A 191 13.99 -26.04 -9.86
CA PRO A 191 14.49 -25.57 -11.16
C PRO A 191 13.43 -24.86 -12.02
N VAL A 192 12.17 -25.26 -11.89
CA VAL A 192 11.04 -24.63 -12.59
C VAL A 192 10.77 -23.24 -12.02
N GLU A 193 10.74 -23.09 -10.70
CA GLU A 193 10.56 -21.79 -10.04
C GLU A 193 11.69 -20.82 -10.38
N LYS A 194 12.95 -21.28 -10.37
CA LYS A 194 14.12 -20.50 -10.79
C LYS A 194 13.95 -19.96 -12.20
N LYS A 195 13.55 -20.81 -13.14
CA LYS A 195 13.30 -20.40 -14.53
C LYS A 195 12.21 -19.33 -14.64
N ILE A 196 11.13 -19.45 -13.87
CA ILE A 196 10.05 -18.43 -13.85
C ILE A 196 10.60 -17.11 -13.31
N ILE A 197 11.38 -17.14 -12.22
CA ILE A 197 12.00 -15.96 -11.62
C ILE A 197 12.97 -15.29 -12.61
N ASP A 198 13.81 -16.07 -13.29
CA ASP A 198 14.72 -15.54 -14.33
C ASP A 198 13.93 -14.84 -15.44
N GLU A 199 12.84 -15.44 -15.91
CA GLU A 199 12.00 -14.85 -16.96
C GLU A 199 11.28 -13.57 -16.50
N LEU A 200 10.88 -13.51 -15.22
CA LEU A 200 10.32 -12.31 -14.60
C LEU A 200 11.34 -11.18 -14.52
N ILE A 201 12.60 -11.49 -14.22
CA ILE A 201 13.70 -10.52 -14.18
C ILE A 201 13.98 -10.00 -15.60
N ASP A 202 14.16 -10.90 -16.57
CA ASP A 202 14.52 -10.58 -17.95
C ASP A 202 13.46 -9.71 -18.64
N LYS A 203 12.18 -10.02 -18.42
CA LYS A 203 11.05 -9.32 -19.05
C LYS A 203 10.46 -8.19 -18.20
N ASN A 204 10.96 -8.01 -16.97
CA ASN A 204 10.40 -7.08 -15.98
C ASN A 204 8.88 -7.33 -15.73
N GLY A 205 8.52 -8.62 -15.70
CA GLY A 205 7.17 -9.12 -15.49
C GLY A 205 6.63 -9.96 -16.65
N VAL A 206 5.71 -10.88 -16.32
CA VAL A 206 5.10 -11.82 -17.28
C VAL A 206 3.61 -12.00 -17.00
N ILE A 207 2.84 -12.33 -18.02
CA ILE A 207 1.41 -12.65 -17.86
C ILE A 207 1.29 -13.99 -17.11
N CYS A 208 0.51 -14.02 -16.04
CA CYS A 208 0.41 -15.17 -15.15
C CYS A 208 -0.07 -16.43 -15.87
N GLY A 209 -0.97 -16.29 -16.85
CA GLY A 209 -1.53 -17.38 -17.66
C GLY A 209 -0.51 -18.09 -18.58
N GLN A 210 0.71 -17.58 -18.71
CA GLN A 210 1.79 -18.26 -19.46
C GLN A 210 2.39 -19.45 -18.69
N PHE A 211 2.13 -19.54 -17.38
CA PHE A 211 2.68 -20.56 -16.51
C PHE A 211 1.58 -21.36 -15.81
N ASP A 212 1.97 -22.51 -15.25
CA ASP A 212 1.09 -23.30 -14.41
C ASP A 212 0.62 -22.49 -13.19
N LYS A 213 -0.71 -22.45 -12.97
CA LYS A 213 -1.35 -21.68 -11.90
C LYS A 213 -0.76 -22.02 -10.54
N LYS A 214 -0.52 -23.30 -10.25
CA LYS A 214 0.01 -23.72 -8.95
C LYS A 214 1.42 -23.17 -8.74
N LYS A 215 2.28 -23.21 -9.77
CA LYS A 215 3.63 -22.63 -9.68
C LYS A 215 3.64 -21.14 -9.40
N ILE A 216 2.77 -20.38 -10.06
CA ILE A 216 2.64 -18.93 -9.81
C ILE A 216 2.14 -18.65 -8.38
N LEU A 217 1.13 -19.38 -7.92
CA LEU A 217 0.59 -19.19 -6.57
C LEU A 217 1.55 -19.66 -5.47
N ASP A 218 2.33 -20.72 -5.70
CA ASP A 218 3.38 -21.18 -4.79
C ASP A 218 4.46 -20.09 -4.64
N LEU A 219 4.93 -19.50 -5.74
CA LEU A 219 5.88 -18.38 -5.73
C LEU A 219 5.31 -17.15 -4.99
N PHE A 220 4.03 -16.84 -5.20
CA PHE A 220 3.36 -15.74 -4.50
C PHE A 220 3.29 -15.98 -3.00
N SER A 221 2.91 -17.19 -2.58
CA SER A 221 2.82 -17.55 -1.16
C SER A 221 4.17 -17.40 -0.42
N LYS A 222 5.27 -17.60 -1.14
CA LYS A 222 6.65 -17.44 -0.68
C LYS A 222 7.14 -15.97 -0.76
N ASN A 223 6.29 -15.04 -1.19
CA ASN A 223 6.61 -13.62 -1.43
C ASN A 223 7.66 -13.36 -2.52
N LEU A 224 7.98 -14.36 -3.36
CA LEU A 224 8.99 -14.25 -4.40
C LEU A 224 8.49 -13.47 -5.62
N ILE A 225 7.18 -13.35 -5.75
CA ILE A 225 6.53 -12.55 -6.76
C ILE A 225 5.45 -11.66 -6.14
N ILE A 226 5.12 -10.60 -6.86
CA ILE A 226 3.94 -9.75 -6.63
C ILE A 226 3.05 -9.79 -7.87
N PHE A 227 1.77 -9.51 -7.69
CA PHE A 227 0.83 -9.34 -8.79
C PHE A 227 0.63 -7.86 -9.10
N ASP A 228 0.67 -7.54 -10.38
CA ASP A 228 0.32 -6.25 -10.93
C ASP A 228 -0.87 -6.41 -11.86
N VAL A 229 -1.88 -5.56 -11.68
CA VAL A 229 -3.11 -5.62 -12.45
C VAL A 229 -3.00 -4.56 -13.54
N PRO A 230 -2.79 -4.94 -14.82
CA PRO A 230 -2.75 -3.96 -15.90
C PRO A 230 -4.12 -3.28 -16.02
N ILE A 231 -4.12 -1.97 -16.20
CA ILE A 231 -5.33 -1.17 -16.43
C ILE A 231 -5.14 -0.39 -17.74
N SER A 232 -6.11 -0.49 -18.63
CA SER A 232 -6.22 0.26 -19.89
C SER A 232 -7.36 1.27 -19.84
N ASP A 233 -7.33 2.27 -20.71
CA ASP A 233 -8.36 3.33 -20.78
C ASP A 233 -9.74 2.77 -21.20
N GLU A 234 -9.76 1.61 -21.85
CA GLU A 234 -10.95 0.90 -22.31
C GLU A 234 -11.54 -0.07 -21.26
N ASP A 235 -10.89 -0.22 -20.10
CA ASP A 235 -11.34 -1.17 -19.08
C ASP A 235 -12.63 -0.70 -18.36
N GLN A 236 -13.37 -1.67 -17.86
CA GLN A 236 -14.60 -1.45 -17.09
C GLN A 236 -14.43 -1.96 -15.65
N PHE A 237 -14.98 -1.22 -14.69
CA PHE A 237 -15.04 -1.70 -13.32
C PHE A 237 -16.35 -2.38 -13.04
N ILE A 238 -16.29 -3.62 -12.56
CA ILE A 238 -17.42 -4.30 -11.97
C ILE A 238 -17.15 -4.38 -10.47
N ILE A 239 -17.99 -3.71 -9.68
CA ILE A 239 -17.97 -3.90 -8.23
C ILE A 239 -18.89 -5.08 -7.91
N PRO A 240 -18.34 -6.26 -7.55
CA PRO A 240 -19.18 -7.38 -7.16
C PRO A 240 -19.97 -7.04 -5.89
N LYS A 241 -21.18 -7.62 -5.77
CA LYS A 241 -21.99 -7.49 -4.55
C LYS A 241 -21.17 -7.92 -3.32
N LEU A 242 -21.30 -7.17 -2.23
CA LEU A 242 -20.57 -7.38 -0.99
C LEU A 242 -20.62 -8.84 -0.52
N LYS A 243 -19.48 -9.53 -0.63
CA LYS A 243 -19.19 -10.77 0.07
C LYS A 243 -18.01 -10.50 0.99
N ASN A 244 -18.11 -10.91 2.27
CA ASN A 244 -17.05 -10.75 3.28
C ASN A 244 -16.71 -9.28 3.63
N PHE A 245 -17.72 -8.40 3.73
CA PHE A 245 -17.51 -7.00 4.08
C PHE A 245 -16.94 -6.85 5.50
N VAL A 246 -15.81 -6.16 5.61
CA VAL A 246 -15.24 -5.71 6.88
C VAL A 246 -15.76 -4.31 7.15
N MET A 247 -16.29 -4.07 8.35
CA MET A 247 -16.85 -2.78 8.76
C MET A 247 -16.30 -2.34 10.13
N ASN A 248 -15.20 -1.62 10.10
CA ASN A 248 -14.56 -0.88 11.16
C ASN A 248 -15.04 0.59 11.07
N ARG A 249 -15.56 1.12 12.19
CA ARG A 249 -16.15 2.46 12.28
C ARG A 249 -15.08 3.53 12.51
N VAL A 250 -14.18 3.72 11.55
CA VAL A 250 -13.07 4.68 11.63
C VAL A 250 -13.34 5.89 10.74
N GLN A 251 -12.82 7.07 11.13
CA GLN A 251 -12.65 8.16 10.17
C GLN A 251 -11.60 7.70 9.15
N GLY A 252 -12.02 7.45 7.92
CA GLY A 252 -11.16 6.99 6.85
C GLY A 252 -10.12 8.02 6.44
N ASP A 253 -8.95 7.56 6.02
CA ASP A 253 -8.00 8.38 5.30
C ASP A 253 -8.54 8.75 3.90
N TYR A 254 -7.74 9.43 3.09
CA TYR A 254 -8.18 9.89 1.78
C TYR A 254 -8.52 8.72 0.84
N MET A 255 -7.75 7.62 0.86
CA MET A 255 -7.98 6.45 0.01
C MET A 255 -9.22 5.72 0.47
N GLU A 256 -9.36 5.46 1.77
CA GLU A 256 -10.56 4.85 2.33
C GLU A 256 -11.82 5.64 1.94
N SER A 257 -11.78 6.97 2.08
CA SER A 257 -12.89 7.86 1.71
C SER A 257 -13.17 7.85 0.20
N LEU A 258 -12.13 7.81 -0.63
CA LEU A 258 -12.24 7.74 -2.09
C LEU A 258 -12.84 6.40 -2.53
N LEU A 259 -12.31 5.30 -2.04
CA LEU A 259 -12.77 3.95 -2.35
C LEU A 259 -14.20 3.73 -1.87
N TYR A 260 -14.59 4.29 -0.72
CA TYR A 260 -16.00 4.28 -0.30
C TYR A 260 -16.91 5.07 -1.22
N LYS A 261 -16.49 6.26 -1.66
CA LYS A 261 -17.27 7.05 -2.62
C LYS A 261 -17.47 6.27 -3.91
N ILE A 262 -16.39 5.71 -4.47
CA ILE A 262 -16.43 4.85 -5.65
C ILE A 262 -17.39 3.67 -5.40
N PHE A 263 -17.20 2.96 -4.29
CA PHE A 263 -18.00 1.79 -3.93
C PHE A 263 -19.51 2.09 -3.84
N VAL A 264 -19.89 3.26 -3.32
CA VAL A 264 -21.29 3.68 -3.21
C VAL A 264 -21.83 4.26 -4.52
N SER A 265 -20.97 4.87 -5.35
CA SER A 265 -21.38 5.59 -6.56
C SER A 265 -21.40 4.75 -7.83
N LEU A 266 -20.60 3.68 -7.91
CA LEU A 266 -20.51 2.88 -9.14
C LEU A 266 -21.66 1.87 -9.22
N ASP A 267 -22.25 1.79 -10.40
CA ASP A 267 -23.09 0.67 -10.84
C ASP A 267 -22.31 -0.24 -11.80
N GLU A 268 -22.92 -1.36 -12.18
CA GLU A 268 -22.29 -2.39 -13.05
C GLU A 268 -21.94 -1.87 -14.47
N ASN A 269 -22.33 -0.64 -14.83
CA ASN A 269 -22.15 -0.07 -16.17
C ASN A 269 -21.20 1.14 -16.20
N THR A 270 -20.57 1.50 -15.08
CA THR A 270 -19.73 2.70 -15.04
C THR A 270 -18.35 2.47 -15.67
N LEU A 271 -18.00 3.26 -16.70
CA LEU A 271 -16.71 3.16 -17.41
C LEU A 271 -15.58 3.85 -16.63
N LEU A 272 -14.33 3.39 -16.81
CA LEU A 272 -13.14 3.98 -16.18
C LEU A 272 -13.03 5.51 -16.35
N PRO A 273 -13.26 6.10 -17.54
CA PRO A 273 -13.17 7.55 -17.74
C PRO A 273 -14.20 8.36 -16.94
N ASP A 274 -15.35 7.76 -16.60
CA ASP A 274 -16.38 8.42 -15.80
C ASP A 274 -16.03 8.48 -14.31
N VAL A 275 -15.15 7.58 -13.86
CA VAL A 275 -14.60 7.55 -12.49
C VAL A 275 -13.36 8.43 -12.36
N ILE A 276 -12.50 8.48 -13.39
CA ILE A 276 -11.23 9.23 -13.41
C ILE A 276 -11.41 10.67 -13.89
N LYS A 277 -12.62 11.25 -13.85
CA LYS A 277 -12.73 12.71 -14.11
C LYS A 277 -11.79 13.42 -13.13
N PRO A 278 -10.76 14.15 -13.61
CA PRO A 278 -9.90 14.92 -12.72
C PRO A 278 -10.87 15.76 -11.92
N ALA A 279 -10.83 15.65 -10.59
CA ALA A 279 -11.75 16.39 -9.76
C ALA A 279 -11.60 17.86 -10.15
N SER A 280 -12.59 18.36 -10.91
CA SER A 280 -12.67 19.75 -11.32
C SER A 280 -12.93 20.52 -10.05
N PHE A 281 -11.85 20.99 -9.43
CA PHE A 281 -11.85 21.99 -8.40
C PHE A 281 -11.07 23.18 -8.94
#